data_AF-A0AAU3PSD9-F1
#
_entry.id   AF-A0AAU3PSD9-F1
#
_cell.length_a   1.000
_cell.length_b   1.000
_cell.length_c   1.000
_cell.angle_alpha   90.00
_cell.angle_beta   90.00
_cell.angle_gamma   90.00
#
_symmetry.space_group_name_H-M   'P 1'
#
loop_
_entity.id
_entity.type
_entity.pdbx_description
1 polymer ?
#
loop_
_entity_poly.entity_id
_entity_poly.type
_entity_poly.pdbx_seq_one_letter_code
_entity_poly.pdbx_strand_id
1 'polypeptide(L)'
;MDSFAGYSEATERVRVSEVPLSHVSIEAGHFYMDDFGNGDERLRAQFQRIGPLVQAFTAAARAEFGPQARVSTCFLIDDYFRHDTDPTEVINRLLGIADEYGVVIDYLAREAGCWEVPATIEGADAIGLAEIVAARIVAEPPREFTGRRPPVTESGWLCNGRRSSEDEPSEAMRFEPYRPSEELAAREHSIFLDVQIWSRRTVRVNGRNEIHTKWSCPFLASIWQLLRLGMLRYEGRPVVEPRLWTSRSFPAKWWEMPAVIQLNPSAKPFAAYRSLSLLPQRYLGVEHAVRIILEHIDLDAEVIDQIVARAGREEITLPRTVTKRLSHLLLEGS
;
A
#
# COMPACT_ATOMS: atom_id res chain seq x y z
N MET A 1 35.16 -28.84 18.71
CA MET A 1 33.76 -29.17 19.02
C MET A 1 32.98 -27.88 19.18
N ASP A 2 32.37 -27.29 18.18
CA ASP A 2 32.61 -27.23 16.74
C ASP A 2 31.96 -25.91 16.35
N SER A 3 32.74 -25.02 15.74
CA SER A 3 32.19 -23.81 15.18
C SER A 3 31.47 -24.23 13.90
N PHE A 4 30.14 -24.19 13.88
CA PHE A 4 29.38 -24.27 12.65
C PHE A 4 29.64 -22.99 11.85
N ALA A 5 30.77 -22.99 11.14
CA ALA A 5 31.01 -22.09 10.03
C ALA A 5 29.98 -22.48 8.96
N GLY A 6 28.89 -21.72 8.89
CA GLY A 6 27.92 -21.84 7.82
C GLY A 6 28.65 -21.65 6.49
N TYR A 7 28.68 -22.70 5.69
CA TYR A 7 29.11 -22.63 4.30
C TYR A 7 28.10 -21.76 3.54
N SER A 8 28.56 -20.64 2.96
CA SER A 8 27.80 -19.86 1.98
C SER A 8 28.67 -19.69 0.74
N GLU A 9 28.19 -20.14 -0.42
CA GLU A 9 28.87 -19.86 -1.69
C GLU A 9 28.77 -18.37 -2.02
N ALA A 10 29.93 -17.73 -2.25
CA ALA A 10 30.03 -16.31 -2.56
C ALA A 10 29.31 -15.90 -3.87
N THR A 11 28.80 -16.86 -4.64
CA THR A 11 28.10 -16.69 -5.93
C THR A 11 26.57 -16.73 -5.82
N GLU A 12 25.99 -17.08 -4.66
CA GLU A 12 24.54 -17.25 -4.51
C GLU A 12 23.86 -16.07 -3.78
N ARG A 13 24.33 -14.83 -4.01
CA ARG A 13 23.50 -13.66 -3.72
C ARG A 13 22.54 -13.47 -4.88
N VAL A 14 21.26 -13.82 -4.66
CA VAL A 14 20.20 -13.49 -5.60
C VAL A 14 20.21 -11.97 -5.78
N ARG A 15 20.68 -11.52 -6.95
CA ARG A 15 20.83 -10.08 -7.23
C ARG A 15 19.45 -9.43 -7.23
N VAL A 16 19.29 -8.38 -6.43
CA VAL A 16 18.05 -7.60 -6.41
C VAL A 16 17.87 -6.87 -7.75
N SER A 17 16.81 -7.23 -8.47
CA SER A 17 16.45 -6.61 -9.74
C SER A 17 16.06 -5.15 -9.57
N GLU A 18 16.54 -4.31 -10.48
CA GLU A 18 16.09 -2.92 -10.61
C GLU A 18 14.66 -2.87 -11.18
N VAL A 19 13.87 -1.90 -10.70
CA VAL A 19 12.57 -1.55 -11.29
C VAL A 19 12.67 -0.20 -12.00
N PRO A 20 11.98 0.01 -13.14
CA PRO A 20 11.93 1.31 -13.78
C PRO A 20 11.13 2.29 -12.89
N LEU A 21 11.61 3.55 -12.78
CA LEU A 21 11.02 4.55 -11.89
C LEU A 21 10.62 5.83 -12.63
N SER A 22 9.39 6.27 -12.39
CA SER A 22 8.94 7.64 -12.59
C SER A 22 9.47 8.57 -11.49
N HIS A 23 9.44 9.88 -11.71
CA HIS A 23 9.70 10.83 -10.65
C HIS A 23 8.53 10.87 -9.65
N VAL A 24 7.31 10.88 -10.17
CA VAL A 24 6.08 10.92 -9.37
C VAL A 24 5.07 9.91 -9.92
N SER A 25 4.50 9.10 -9.03
CA SER A 25 3.27 8.35 -9.30
C SER A 25 2.12 9.15 -8.66
N ILE A 26 1.07 9.46 -9.42
CA ILE A 26 -0.13 10.17 -8.94
C ILE A 26 -1.29 9.19 -8.91
N GLU A 27 -1.87 8.97 -7.75
CA GLU A 27 -3.12 8.23 -7.61
C GLU A 27 -4.27 9.21 -7.79
N ALA A 28 -4.97 9.07 -8.92
CA ALA A 28 -6.10 9.90 -9.32
C ALA A 28 -7.42 9.47 -8.65
N GLY A 29 -7.34 8.52 -7.72
CA GLY A 29 -8.43 8.12 -6.85
C GLY A 29 -8.31 6.68 -6.38
N HIS A 30 -9.06 6.41 -5.31
CA HIS A 30 -9.31 5.10 -4.73
C HIS A 30 -10.82 5.04 -4.50
N PHE A 31 -11.52 4.13 -5.17
CA PHE A 31 -12.96 3.96 -5.01
C PHE A 31 -13.28 2.65 -4.30
N TYR A 32 -14.22 2.75 -3.35
CA TYR A 32 -14.95 1.58 -2.87
C TYR A 32 -15.96 1.16 -3.96
N MET A 33 -16.23 -0.13 -4.10
CA MET A 33 -17.25 -0.58 -5.07
C MET A 33 -18.63 0.04 -4.82
N ASP A 34 -18.94 0.37 -3.57
CA ASP A 34 -20.18 1.07 -3.21
C ASP A 34 -20.29 2.47 -3.84
N ASP A 35 -19.17 3.06 -4.27
CA ASP A 35 -19.14 4.32 -5.00
C ASP A 35 -19.69 4.17 -6.43
N PHE A 36 -19.65 2.97 -7.01
CA PHE A 36 -20.29 2.66 -8.30
C PHE A 36 -21.79 2.34 -8.17
N GLY A 37 -22.24 1.88 -7.00
CA GLY A 37 -23.63 1.49 -6.75
C GLY A 37 -24.62 2.65 -6.66
N ASN A 38 -24.15 3.87 -6.34
CA ASN A 38 -24.99 5.05 -6.09
C ASN A 38 -25.16 5.97 -7.31
N GLY A 39 -24.86 5.49 -8.52
CA GLY A 39 -24.94 6.27 -9.77
C GLY A 39 -23.65 7.01 -10.12
N ASP A 40 -23.59 7.55 -11.34
CA ASP A 40 -22.37 8.17 -11.91
C ASP A 40 -22.01 9.51 -11.28
N GLU A 41 -22.97 10.21 -10.67
CA GLU A 41 -22.82 11.61 -10.28
C GLU A 41 -21.66 11.83 -9.31
N ARG A 42 -21.48 10.92 -8.35
CA ARG A 42 -20.37 10.98 -7.40
C ARG A 42 -19.02 10.80 -8.09
N LEU A 43 -18.96 9.86 -9.02
CA LEU A 43 -17.77 9.57 -9.83
C LEU A 43 -17.40 10.77 -10.70
N ARG A 44 -18.38 11.37 -11.37
CA ARG A 44 -18.23 12.61 -12.15
C ARG A 44 -17.76 13.78 -11.28
N ALA A 45 -18.40 14.01 -10.14
CA ALA A 45 -18.03 15.09 -9.22
C ALA A 45 -16.59 14.94 -8.70
N GLN A 46 -16.13 13.71 -8.47
CA GLN A 46 -14.75 13.46 -8.07
C GLN A 46 -13.77 13.75 -9.22
N PHE A 47 -14.00 13.23 -10.42
CA PHE A 47 -13.10 13.50 -11.56
C PHE A 47 -13.09 14.96 -11.99
N GLN A 48 -14.22 15.65 -11.92
CA GLN A 48 -14.29 17.10 -12.14
C GLN A 48 -13.32 17.87 -11.24
N ARG A 49 -13.14 17.43 -9.99
CA ARG A 49 -12.24 18.06 -9.02
C ARG A 49 -10.79 17.62 -9.20
N ILE A 50 -10.59 16.34 -9.51
CA ILE A 50 -9.26 15.74 -9.64
C ILE A 50 -8.55 16.15 -10.93
N GLY A 51 -9.28 16.33 -12.04
CA GLY A 51 -8.66 16.63 -13.34
C GLY A 51 -7.71 17.84 -13.34
N PRO A 52 -8.16 19.02 -12.86
CA PRO A 52 -7.26 20.18 -12.73
C PRO A 52 -6.06 19.93 -11.80
N LEU A 53 -6.24 19.12 -10.76
CA LEU A 53 -5.18 18.82 -9.79
C LEU A 53 -4.12 17.89 -10.38
N VAL A 54 -4.50 16.84 -11.11
CA VAL A 54 -3.57 15.95 -11.81
C VAL A 54 -2.70 16.76 -12.80
N GLN A 55 -3.30 17.69 -13.54
CA GLN A 55 -2.57 18.59 -14.42
C GLN A 55 -1.61 19.50 -13.64
N ALA A 56 -2.06 20.10 -12.54
CA ALA A 56 -1.23 20.97 -11.71
C ALA A 56 -0.03 20.23 -11.10
N PHE A 57 -0.22 19.02 -10.56
CA PHE A 57 0.87 18.22 -10.00
C PHE A 57 1.82 17.69 -11.07
N THR A 58 1.31 17.38 -12.26
CA THR A 58 2.17 17.05 -13.41
C THR A 58 3.04 18.24 -13.81
N ALA A 59 2.47 19.45 -13.84
CA ALA A 59 3.21 20.67 -14.11
C ALA A 59 4.24 20.98 -13.02
N ALA A 60 3.88 20.79 -11.74
CA ALA A 60 4.81 20.94 -10.61
C ALA A 60 5.99 19.96 -10.71
N ALA A 61 5.73 18.69 -11.06
CA ALA A 61 6.79 17.72 -11.27
C ALA A 61 7.72 18.12 -12.45
N ARG A 62 7.18 18.71 -13.51
CA ARG A 62 8.01 19.24 -14.62
C ARG A 62 8.80 20.48 -14.23
N ALA A 63 8.27 21.31 -13.33
CA ALA A 63 9.01 22.44 -12.80
C ALA A 63 10.15 22.00 -11.87
N GLU A 64 9.94 20.94 -11.08
CA GLU A 64 10.96 20.40 -10.16
C GLU A 64 12.02 19.56 -10.88
N PHE A 65 11.61 18.63 -11.75
CA PHE A 65 12.49 17.64 -12.38
C PHE A 65 12.78 17.91 -13.87
N GLY A 66 12.37 19.08 -14.37
CA GLY A 66 12.54 19.50 -15.76
C GLY A 66 11.48 18.98 -16.74
N PRO A 67 11.51 19.43 -18.01
CA PRO A 67 10.46 19.15 -19.00
C PRO A 67 10.23 17.66 -19.30
N GLN A 68 11.25 16.83 -19.08
CA GLN A 68 11.20 15.37 -19.27
C GLN A 68 10.76 14.61 -18.02
N ALA A 69 10.17 15.30 -17.03
CA ALA A 69 9.71 14.66 -15.81
C ALA A 69 8.79 13.48 -16.11
N ARG A 70 9.13 12.33 -15.54
CA ARG A 70 8.36 11.09 -15.69
C ARG A 70 7.27 11.09 -14.64
N VAL A 71 6.03 11.28 -15.06
CA VAL A 71 4.85 11.22 -14.19
C VAL A 71 3.97 10.10 -14.70
N SER A 72 3.59 9.19 -13.80
CA SER A 72 2.59 8.16 -14.06
C SER A 72 1.33 8.43 -13.25
N THR A 73 0.20 8.05 -13.80
CA THR A 73 -1.11 8.12 -13.12
C THR A 73 -1.62 6.72 -12.83
N CYS A 74 -2.23 6.52 -11.66
CA CYS A 74 -2.82 5.24 -11.32
C CYS A 74 -4.18 5.41 -10.65
N PHE A 75 -4.96 4.35 -10.70
CA PHE A 75 -6.25 4.24 -10.05
C PHE A 75 -6.34 2.89 -9.33
N LEU A 76 -6.71 2.89 -8.04
CA LEU A 76 -6.90 1.67 -7.26
C LEU A 76 -8.40 1.36 -7.14
N ILE A 77 -8.78 0.15 -7.54
CA ILE A 77 -10.13 -0.38 -7.37
C ILE A 77 -10.15 -1.36 -6.20
N ASP A 78 -11.07 -1.15 -5.25
CA ASP A 78 -11.34 -2.11 -4.18
C ASP A 78 -12.20 -3.29 -4.68
N ASP A 79 -11.54 -4.29 -5.23
CA ASP A 79 -12.14 -5.59 -5.55
C ASP A 79 -11.90 -6.65 -4.46
N TYR A 80 -11.24 -6.28 -3.35
CA TYR A 80 -10.96 -7.18 -2.24
C TYR A 80 -12.18 -7.32 -1.33
N PHE A 81 -12.82 -6.20 -0.97
CA PHE A 81 -13.99 -6.21 -0.11
C PHE A 81 -15.29 -6.46 -0.89
N ARG A 82 -15.30 -6.20 -2.20
CA ARG A 82 -16.45 -6.40 -3.11
C ARG A 82 -16.00 -6.95 -4.47
N HIS A 83 -16.15 -8.25 -4.67
CA HIS A 83 -15.75 -8.98 -5.89
C HIS A 83 -16.94 -9.50 -6.71
N ASP A 84 -18.16 -9.13 -6.33
CA ASP A 84 -19.44 -9.58 -6.90
C ASP A 84 -19.92 -8.72 -8.10
N THR A 85 -19.09 -7.79 -8.56
CA THR A 85 -19.38 -6.86 -9.67
C THR A 85 -18.77 -7.32 -10.99
N ASP A 86 -19.32 -6.87 -12.13
CA ASP A 86 -18.73 -7.10 -13.45
C ASP A 86 -17.54 -6.15 -13.68
N PRO A 87 -16.29 -6.67 -13.83
CA PRO A 87 -15.13 -5.83 -14.05
C PRO A 87 -15.20 -5.00 -15.33
N THR A 88 -15.78 -5.55 -16.40
CA THR A 88 -15.88 -4.84 -17.69
C THR A 88 -16.79 -3.62 -17.56
N GLU A 89 -17.92 -3.77 -16.87
CA GLU A 89 -18.85 -2.65 -16.63
C GLU A 89 -18.18 -1.57 -15.78
N VAL A 90 -17.59 -1.96 -14.65
CA VAL A 90 -16.96 -1.03 -13.69
C VAL A 90 -15.80 -0.27 -14.35
N ILE A 91 -14.89 -0.97 -15.03
CA ILE A 91 -13.70 -0.35 -15.62
C ILE A 91 -14.08 0.54 -16.80
N ASN A 92 -14.95 0.09 -17.71
CA ASN A 92 -15.35 0.93 -18.85
C ASN A 92 -16.06 2.21 -18.40
N ARG A 93 -16.92 2.10 -17.38
CA ARG A 93 -17.60 3.24 -16.78
C ARG A 93 -16.62 4.22 -16.12
N LEU A 94 -15.66 3.70 -15.34
CA LEU A 94 -14.59 4.48 -14.73
C LEU A 94 -13.77 5.24 -15.78
N LEU A 95 -13.29 4.55 -16.80
CA LEU A 95 -12.43 5.12 -17.84
C LEU A 95 -13.19 6.12 -18.72
N GLY A 96 -14.46 5.85 -19.03
CA GLY A 96 -15.30 6.78 -19.77
C GLY A 96 -15.47 8.12 -19.02
N ILE A 97 -15.77 8.06 -17.72
CA ILE A 97 -15.93 9.28 -16.92
C ILE A 97 -14.57 9.98 -16.70
N ALA A 98 -13.48 9.25 -16.51
CA ALA A 98 -12.15 9.85 -16.41
C ALA A 98 -11.80 10.64 -17.68
N ASP A 99 -12.10 10.09 -18.86
CA ASP A 99 -11.91 10.75 -20.16
C ASP A 99 -12.78 12.01 -20.32
N GLU A 100 -14.06 11.97 -19.88
CA GLU A 100 -14.96 13.15 -19.87
C GLU A 100 -14.33 14.37 -19.17
N TYR A 101 -13.49 14.15 -18.15
CA TYR A 101 -12.83 15.20 -17.37
C TYR A 101 -11.33 15.33 -17.66
N GLY A 102 -10.83 14.69 -18.73
CA GLY A 102 -9.44 14.80 -19.18
C GLY A 102 -8.42 14.18 -18.22
N VAL A 103 -8.82 13.17 -17.45
CA VAL A 103 -7.94 12.40 -16.56
C VAL A 103 -7.50 11.13 -17.27
N VAL A 104 -6.25 11.13 -17.72
CA VAL A 104 -5.60 9.91 -18.19
C VAL A 104 -5.25 9.04 -16.99
N ILE A 105 -5.62 7.77 -17.05
CA ILE A 105 -5.22 6.74 -16.07
C ILE A 105 -4.25 5.80 -16.78
N ASP A 106 -2.97 5.86 -16.42
CA ASP A 106 -1.94 5.01 -17.03
C ASP A 106 -2.00 3.57 -16.53
N TYR A 107 -2.31 3.40 -15.24
CA TYR A 107 -2.35 2.12 -14.55
C TYR A 107 -3.62 1.92 -13.74
N LEU A 108 -4.23 0.75 -13.85
CA LEU A 108 -5.30 0.30 -12.98
C LEU A 108 -4.77 -0.80 -12.06
N ALA A 109 -4.93 -0.64 -10.76
CA ALA A 109 -4.54 -1.64 -9.78
C ALA A 109 -5.76 -2.23 -9.07
N ARG A 110 -5.66 -3.51 -8.70
CA ARG A 110 -6.63 -4.21 -7.86
C ARG A 110 -6.17 -4.17 -6.41
N GLU A 111 -7.05 -3.84 -5.47
CA GLU A 111 -6.75 -3.94 -4.03
C GLU A 111 -6.46 -5.40 -3.65
N ALA A 112 -7.16 -6.37 -4.26
CA ALA A 112 -6.86 -7.78 -4.09
C ALA A 112 -5.42 -8.14 -4.54
N GLY A 113 -4.84 -7.37 -5.47
CA GLY A 113 -3.44 -7.50 -5.87
C GLY A 113 -2.43 -7.10 -4.80
N CYS A 114 -2.86 -6.38 -3.76
CA CYS A 114 -2.06 -6.09 -2.57
C CYS A 114 -2.13 -7.23 -1.54
N TRP A 115 -3.15 -8.09 -1.63
CA TRP A 115 -3.23 -9.32 -0.86
C TRP A 115 -2.45 -10.45 -1.53
N GLU A 116 -2.79 -10.76 -2.78
CA GLU A 116 -2.21 -11.86 -3.53
C GLU A 116 -1.96 -11.42 -4.98
N VAL A 117 -0.72 -11.61 -5.45
CA VAL A 117 -0.38 -11.39 -6.85
C VAL A 117 -0.58 -12.70 -7.60
N PRO A 118 -1.47 -12.74 -8.62
CA PRO A 118 -1.67 -13.94 -9.43
C PRO A 118 -0.39 -14.39 -10.11
N ALA A 119 -0.25 -15.69 -10.32
CA ALA A 119 0.86 -16.27 -11.06
C ALA A 119 0.97 -15.63 -12.46
N THR A 120 2.11 -15.00 -12.75
CA THR A 120 2.34 -14.32 -14.03
C THR A 120 2.90 -15.24 -15.13
N ILE A 121 3.30 -16.46 -14.75
CA ILE A 121 3.85 -17.49 -15.64
C ILE A 121 3.08 -18.77 -15.36
N GLU A 122 2.71 -19.49 -16.42
CA GLU A 122 2.06 -20.78 -16.32
C GLU A 122 2.94 -21.75 -15.50
N GLY A 123 2.38 -22.28 -14.41
CA GLY A 123 3.07 -23.19 -13.49
C GLY A 123 3.83 -22.53 -12.32
N ALA A 124 3.80 -21.19 -12.19
CA ALA A 124 4.24 -20.51 -10.98
C ALA A 124 3.11 -20.44 -9.94
N ASP A 125 3.45 -20.40 -8.66
CA ASP A 125 2.49 -20.15 -7.59
C ASP A 125 2.16 -18.65 -7.48
N ALA A 126 0.96 -18.36 -6.99
CA ALA A 126 0.59 -16.99 -6.63
C ALA A 126 1.44 -16.52 -5.43
N ILE A 127 1.73 -15.21 -5.39
CA ILE A 127 2.53 -14.62 -4.31
C ILE A 127 1.56 -14.06 -3.27
N GLY A 128 1.52 -14.67 -2.08
CA GLY A 128 0.83 -14.15 -0.89
C GLY A 128 1.51 -12.89 -0.35
N LEU A 129 1.26 -11.77 -1.02
CA LEU A 129 1.98 -10.52 -0.81
C LEU A 129 1.72 -9.94 0.58
N ALA A 130 0.46 -9.96 1.03
CA ALA A 130 0.11 -9.49 2.37
C ALA A 130 0.76 -10.33 3.47
N GLU A 131 0.84 -11.65 3.30
CA GLU A 131 1.51 -12.55 4.23
C GLU A 131 3.02 -12.24 4.31
N ILE A 132 3.67 -12.04 3.16
CA ILE A 132 5.10 -11.69 3.09
C ILE A 132 5.37 -10.34 3.77
N VAL A 133 4.55 -9.32 3.50
CA VAL A 133 4.72 -8.00 4.11
C VAL A 133 4.39 -8.05 5.60
N ALA A 134 3.37 -8.81 6.02
CA ALA A 134 3.01 -8.95 7.43
C ALA A 134 4.13 -9.61 8.24
N ALA A 135 4.85 -10.57 7.65
CA ALA A 135 6.02 -11.20 8.26
C ALA A 135 7.21 -10.24 8.45
N ARG A 136 7.20 -9.07 7.80
CA ARG A 136 8.20 -8.01 7.94
C ARG A 136 7.79 -6.93 8.95
N ILE A 137 6.62 -7.02 9.57
CA ILE A 137 6.22 -6.06 10.59
C ILE A 137 7.01 -6.34 11.87
N VAL A 138 7.80 -5.34 12.28
CA VAL A 138 8.52 -5.33 13.54
C VAL A 138 7.62 -4.72 14.60
N ALA A 139 7.28 -5.52 15.62
CA ALA A 139 6.65 -4.97 16.80
C ALA A 139 7.70 -4.21 17.62
N GLU A 140 7.48 -2.91 17.86
CA GLU A 140 8.31 -2.15 18.80
C GLU A 140 7.77 -2.35 20.23
N PRO A 141 8.45 -3.12 21.10
CA PRO A 141 8.03 -3.22 22.48
C PRO A 141 8.31 -1.90 23.22
N PRO A 142 7.36 -1.34 23.99
CA PRO A 142 7.66 -0.24 24.88
C PRO A 142 8.77 -0.62 25.87
N ARG A 143 9.51 0.37 26.38
CA ARG A 143 10.65 0.16 27.31
C ARG A 143 10.31 -0.67 28.55
N GLU A 144 9.04 -0.65 28.97
CA GLU A 144 8.49 -1.39 30.11
C GLU A 144 7.52 -2.49 29.65
N PHE A 145 7.83 -3.18 28.54
CA PHE A 145 6.95 -4.20 28.00
C PHE A 145 6.72 -5.34 28.99
N THR A 146 5.48 -5.47 29.46
CA THR A 146 5.06 -6.47 30.44
C THR A 146 4.70 -7.82 29.83
N GLY A 147 4.77 -7.96 28.50
CA GLY A 147 4.37 -9.17 27.78
C GLY A 147 2.85 -9.41 27.71
N ARG A 148 2.03 -8.53 28.30
CA ARG A 148 0.57 -8.72 28.38
C ARG A 148 -0.15 -8.60 27.04
N ARG A 149 0.35 -7.76 26.12
CA ARG A 149 -0.20 -7.61 24.78
C ARG A 149 0.49 -8.60 23.84
N PRO A 150 -0.24 -9.50 23.17
CA PRO A 150 0.36 -10.37 22.17
C PRO A 150 0.94 -9.53 21.03
N PRO A 151 2.04 -9.97 20.40
CA PRO A 151 2.63 -9.29 19.25
C PRO A 151 1.61 -9.18 18.11
N VAL A 152 1.86 -8.26 17.17
CA VAL A 152 0.99 -8.05 15.99
C VAL A 152 0.76 -9.33 15.17
N THR A 153 1.76 -10.23 15.15
CA THR A 153 1.71 -11.54 14.49
C THR A 153 0.70 -12.50 15.10
N GLU A 154 0.31 -12.29 16.36
CA GLU A 154 -0.69 -13.08 17.09
C GLU A 154 -2.03 -12.37 17.21
N SER A 155 -2.01 -11.06 17.49
CA SER A 155 -3.22 -10.28 17.76
C SER A 155 -3.89 -9.75 16.49
N GLY A 156 -3.11 -9.47 15.45
CA GLY A 156 -3.56 -8.70 14.29
C GLY A 156 -3.71 -7.21 14.55
N TRP A 157 -3.20 -6.68 15.67
CA TRP A 157 -3.26 -5.25 16.02
C TRP A 157 -1.86 -4.65 16.17
N LEU A 158 -1.61 -3.54 15.48
CA LEU A 158 -0.38 -2.74 15.58
C LEU A 158 -0.65 -1.47 16.38
N CYS A 159 0.20 -1.15 17.35
CA CYS A 159 0.13 0.10 18.11
C CYS A 159 1.43 0.90 17.93
N ASN A 160 1.33 2.23 17.94
CA ASN A 160 2.50 3.13 17.87
C ASN A 160 3.02 3.56 19.27
N GLY A 161 2.62 2.86 20.33
CA GLY A 161 2.69 3.44 21.67
C GLY A 161 2.38 2.50 22.82
N ARG A 162 2.39 3.08 24.02
CA ARG A 162 1.85 2.51 25.25
C ARG A 162 0.41 3.01 25.46
N ARG A 163 -0.50 2.11 25.85
CA ARG A 163 -1.89 2.45 26.22
C ARG A 163 -1.97 3.12 27.60
N SER A 164 -3.12 3.74 27.86
CA SER A 164 -3.43 4.23 29.20
C SER A 164 -3.44 3.10 30.23
N SER A 165 -3.24 3.47 31.50
CA SER A 165 -3.25 2.51 32.63
C SER A 165 -4.65 2.10 33.08
N GLU A 166 -5.71 2.42 32.33
CA GLU A 166 -7.10 2.16 32.71
C GLU A 166 -7.39 0.66 32.91
N ASP A 167 -6.76 -0.19 32.09
CA ASP A 167 -6.92 -1.64 32.15
C ASP A 167 -5.78 -2.34 32.92
N GLU A 168 -4.87 -1.60 33.56
CA GLU A 168 -3.78 -2.18 34.35
C GLU A 168 -4.30 -2.76 35.67
N PRO A 169 -3.88 -3.97 36.07
CA PRO A 169 -4.33 -4.55 37.33
C PRO A 169 -3.83 -3.68 38.50
N SER A 170 -4.76 -3.03 39.21
CA SER A 170 -4.42 -2.31 40.45
C SER A 170 -4.53 -3.26 41.64
N GLU A 171 -3.54 -3.27 42.53
CA GLU A 171 -3.72 -3.85 43.86
C GLU A 171 -4.79 -3.04 44.61
N ALA A 172 -5.78 -3.70 45.23
CA ALA A 172 -6.93 -3.04 45.86
C ALA A 172 -6.59 -1.98 46.95
N MET A 173 -5.33 -1.95 47.40
CA MET A 173 -4.81 -1.01 48.41
C MET A 173 -3.82 0.02 47.84
N ARG A 174 -3.54 0.02 46.53
CA ARG A 174 -2.68 1.00 45.85
C ARG A 174 -3.46 1.73 44.78
N PHE A 175 -3.68 3.02 45.00
CA PHE A 175 -4.22 3.91 44.00
C PHE A 175 -3.07 4.41 43.13
N GLU A 176 -2.79 3.71 42.03
CA GLU A 176 -1.86 4.22 41.02
C GLU A 176 -2.54 5.36 40.25
N PRO A 177 -1.88 6.51 40.06
CA PRO A 177 -2.45 7.62 39.30
C PRO A 177 -2.68 7.20 37.84
N TYR A 178 -3.74 7.75 37.23
CA TYR A 178 -4.01 7.54 35.81
C TYR A 178 -2.80 7.96 34.97
N ARG A 179 -2.36 7.06 34.09
CA ARG A 179 -1.34 7.31 33.08
C ARG A 179 -2.00 7.33 31.71
N PRO A 180 -1.91 8.44 30.94
CA PRO A 180 -2.46 8.50 29.60
C PRO A 180 -1.68 7.61 28.63
N SER A 181 -2.29 7.33 27.47
CA SER A 181 -1.58 6.69 26.36
C SER A 181 -0.44 7.59 25.86
N GLU A 182 0.66 6.96 25.43
CA GLU A 182 1.88 7.64 25.01
C GLU A 182 2.40 7.02 23.71
N GLU A 183 2.71 7.86 22.72
CA GLU A 183 3.31 7.44 21.45
C GLU A 183 4.84 7.32 21.62
N LEU A 184 5.45 6.26 21.09
CA LEU A 184 6.87 5.94 21.32
C LEU A 184 7.84 7.04 20.85
N ALA A 185 7.48 7.77 19.80
CA ALA A 185 8.26 8.84 19.20
C ALA A 185 7.63 10.24 19.41
N ALA A 186 6.77 10.38 20.42
CA ALA A 186 6.14 11.64 20.76
C ALA A 186 7.17 12.75 21.02
N ARG A 187 6.82 13.98 20.63
CA ARG A 187 7.56 15.19 21.02
C ARG A 187 6.83 15.87 22.18
N GLU A 188 6.06 16.92 21.88
CA GLU A 188 5.34 17.73 22.86
C GLU A 188 3.95 17.17 23.23
N HIS A 189 3.41 16.30 22.39
CA HIS A 189 2.10 15.66 22.59
C HIS A 189 2.14 14.24 22.01
N SER A 190 1.26 13.38 22.51
CA SER A 190 1.12 12.00 22.03
C SER A 190 -0.15 11.83 21.22
N ILE A 191 -0.05 11.19 20.05
CA ILE A 191 -1.21 10.69 19.31
C ILE A 191 -1.13 9.17 19.28
N PHE A 192 -1.95 8.53 20.11
CA PHE A 192 -1.96 7.08 20.20
C PHE A 192 -2.92 6.46 19.19
N LEU A 193 -2.45 5.46 18.44
CA LEU A 193 -3.24 4.69 17.49
C LEU A 193 -3.07 3.19 17.73
N ASP A 194 -4.19 2.48 17.62
CA ASP A 194 -4.22 1.01 17.51
C ASP A 194 -4.92 0.63 16.22
N VAL A 195 -4.19 -0.05 15.35
CA VAL A 195 -4.57 -0.33 13.97
C VAL A 195 -4.73 -1.83 13.79
N GLN A 196 -5.93 -2.27 13.43
CA GLN A 196 -6.15 -3.66 13.03
C GLN A 196 -5.48 -3.89 11.66
N ILE A 197 -4.52 -4.81 11.61
CA ILE A 197 -3.84 -5.25 10.38
C ILE A 197 -4.64 -6.37 9.72
N TRP A 198 -5.14 -7.31 10.51
CA TRP A 198 -5.93 -8.44 10.05
C TRP A 198 -6.91 -8.94 11.12
N SER A 199 -7.88 -9.73 10.69
CA SER A 199 -8.74 -10.53 11.56
C SER A 199 -8.82 -11.97 11.05
N ARG A 200 -8.80 -12.95 11.94
CA ARG A 200 -9.01 -14.36 11.58
C ARG A 200 -10.46 -14.73 11.82
N ARG A 201 -11.07 -15.41 10.86
CA ARG A 201 -12.41 -15.97 10.97
C ARG A 201 -12.38 -17.45 10.63
N THR A 202 -13.05 -18.26 11.43
CA THR A 202 -13.29 -19.65 11.08
C THR A 202 -14.44 -19.71 10.08
N VAL A 203 -14.16 -20.18 8.87
CA VAL A 203 -15.15 -20.35 7.80
C VAL A 203 -15.29 -21.83 7.50
N ARG A 204 -16.52 -22.28 7.25
CA ARG A 204 -16.78 -23.67 6.87
C ARG A 204 -16.71 -23.81 5.36
N VAL A 205 -15.66 -24.46 4.86
CA VAL A 205 -15.43 -24.72 3.43
C VAL A 205 -15.49 -26.21 3.21
N ASN A 206 -16.37 -26.68 2.32
CA ASN A 206 -16.55 -28.11 2.01
C ASN A 206 -16.70 -29.00 3.26
N GLY A 207 -17.41 -28.49 4.28
CA GLY A 207 -17.68 -29.21 5.53
C GLY A 207 -16.56 -29.16 6.58
N ARG A 208 -15.37 -28.60 6.25
CA ARG A 208 -14.23 -28.42 7.16
C ARG A 208 -14.15 -27.00 7.67
N ASN A 209 -13.65 -26.83 8.89
CA ASN A 209 -13.36 -25.52 9.46
C ASN A 209 -11.97 -25.07 8.98
N GLU A 210 -11.92 -23.96 8.26
CA GLU A 210 -10.70 -23.34 7.79
C GLU A 210 -10.57 -21.95 8.42
N ILE A 211 -9.34 -21.57 8.80
CA ILE A 211 -9.06 -20.24 9.32
C ILE A 211 -8.75 -19.34 8.13
N HIS A 212 -9.61 -18.36 7.91
CA HIS A 212 -9.43 -17.34 6.88
C HIS A 212 -8.93 -16.03 7.49
N THR A 213 -7.85 -15.49 6.95
CA THR A 213 -7.31 -14.19 7.34
C THR A 213 -7.92 -13.12 6.44
N LYS A 214 -8.66 -12.18 7.04
CA LYS A 214 -9.14 -10.97 6.38
C LYS A 214 -8.20 -9.82 6.69
N TRP A 215 -7.52 -9.31 5.68
CA TRP A 215 -6.63 -8.17 5.75
C TRP A 215 -7.43 -6.86 5.82
N SER A 216 -6.89 -5.87 6.52
CA SER A 216 -7.52 -4.56 6.66
C SER A 216 -7.18 -3.65 5.47
N CYS A 217 -8.08 -2.72 5.14
CA CYS A 217 -7.84 -1.69 4.13
C CYS A 217 -6.57 -0.87 4.39
N PRO A 218 -6.28 -0.33 5.60
CA PRO A 218 -5.02 0.39 5.83
C PRO A 218 -3.77 -0.48 5.62
N PHE A 219 -3.84 -1.79 5.88
CA PHE A 219 -2.71 -2.67 5.60
C PHE A 219 -2.51 -2.89 4.10
N LEU A 220 -3.57 -3.17 3.34
CA LEU A 220 -3.50 -3.30 1.89
C LEU A 220 -3.07 -1.98 1.21
N ALA A 221 -3.57 -0.84 1.70
CA ALA A 221 -3.13 0.48 1.26
C ALA A 221 -1.63 0.74 1.57
N SER A 222 -1.09 0.20 2.66
CA SER A 222 0.35 0.26 2.95
C SER A 222 1.16 -0.51 1.92
N ILE A 223 0.71 -1.72 1.55
CA ILE A 223 1.33 -2.53 0.49
C ILE A 223 1.24 -1.80 -0.85
N TRP A 224 0.10 -1.18 -1.14
CA TRP A 224 -0.10 -0.37 -2.34
C TRP A 224 0.94 0.76 -2.46
N GLN A 225 1.20 1.49 -1.38
CA GLN A 225 2.25 2.52 -1.38
C GLN A 225 3.65 1.92 -1.60
N LEU A 226 3.95 0.75 -1.03
CA LEU A 226 5.22 0.05 -1.26
C LEU A 226 5.38 -0.42 -2.71
N LEU A 227 4.30 -0.89 -3.35
CA LEU A 227 4.27 -1.24 -4.77
C LEU A 227 4.53 -0.01 -5.66
N ARG A 228 3.83 1.10 -5.41
CA ARG A 228 4.02 2.37 -6.13
C ARG A 228 5.40 2.98 -5.95
N LEU A 229 6.09 2.68 -4.87
CA LEU A 229 7.47 3.10 -4.65
C LEU A 229 8.50 2.07 -5.14
N GLY A 230 8.07 0.89 -5.60
CA GLY A 230 8.96 -0.16 -6.09
C GLY A 230 9.79 -0.83 -4.98
N MET A 231 9.30 -0.84 -3.74
CA MET A 231 10.03 -1.31 -2.56
C MET A 231 10.03 -2.84 -2.38
N LEU A 232 9.10 -3.55 -3.03
CA LEU A 232 8.87 -4.96 -2.76
C LEU A 232 9.60 -5.87 -3.74
N ARG A 233 10.22 -6.92 -3.21
CA ARG A 233 10.86 -8.00 -3.97
C ARG A 233 10.46 -9.35 -3.40
N TYR A 234 10.33 -10.32 -4.28
CA TYR A 234 10.20 -11.73 -3.93
C TYR A 234 11.27 -12.50 -4.70
N GLU A 235 12.15 -13.21 -3.97
CA GLU A 235 13.32 -13.89 -4.54
C GLU A 235 14.16 -12.96 -5.44
N GLY A 236 14.39 -11.73 -4.97
CA GLY A 236 15.15 -10.69 -5.69
C GLY A 236 14.45 -10.08 -6.90
N ARG A 237 13.26 -10.55 -7.29
CA ARG A 237 12.50 -10.02 -8.45
C ARG A 237 11.37 -9.09 -8.04
N PRO A 238 10.92 -8.17 -8.90
CA PRO A 238 9.73 -7.36 -8.64
C PRO A 238 8.52 -8.25 -8.39
N VAL A 239 7.74 -7.94 -7.34
CA VAL A 239 6.52 -8.71 -7.01
C VAL A 239 5.37 -8.44 -7.98
N VAL A 240 5.38 -7.27 -8.63
CA VAL A 240 4.34 -6.84 -9.57
C VAL A 240 5.01 -6.24 -10.79
N GLU A 241 4.64 -6.74 -11.95
CA GLU A 241 4.96 -6.17 -13.25
C GLU A 241 3.66 -5.75 -13.94
N PRO A 242 3.45 -4.44 -14.18
CA PRO A 242 2.27 -3.97 -14.89
C PRO A 242 2.11 -4.65 -16.24
N ARG A 243 0.90 -5.16 -16.53
CA ARG A 243 0.61 -5.86 -17.78
C ARG A 243 -0.14 -4.94 -18.74
N LEU A 244 0.45 -4.66 -19.89
CA LEU A 244 -0.21 -3.90 -20.94
C LEU A 244 -1.50 -4.59 -21.38
N TRP A 245 -2.62 -3.87 -21.25
CA TRP A 245 -3.90 -4.37 -21.72
C TRP A 245 -4.09 -4.04 -23.19
N THR A 246 -4.02 -5.05 -24.03
CA THR A 246 -4.25 -4.92 -25.48
C THR A 246 -5.57 -5.55 -25.92
N SER A 247 -6.30 -6.19 -25.00
CA SER A 247 -7.59 -6.83 -25.29
C SER A 247 -8.71 -5.79 -25.36
N ARG A 248 -9.72 -6.07 -26.20
CA ARG A 248 -10.94 -5.26 -26.27
C ARG A 248 -11.90 -5.47 -25.09
N SER A 249 -11.75 -6.56 -24.36
CA SER A 249 -12.62 -6.91 -23.22
C SER A 249 -11.80 -7.33 -22.01
N PHE A 250 -12.30 -7.00 -20.82
CA PHE A 250 -11.76 -7.48 -19.55
C PHE A 250 -12.28 -8.90 -19.24
N PRO A 251 -11.59 -9.68 -18.40
CA PRO A 251 -12.11 -10.94 -17.89
C PRO A 251 -13.44 -10.73 -17.14
N ALA A 252 -14.27 -11.77 -17.11
CA ALA A 252 -15.57 -11.70 -16.44
C ALA A 252 -15.43 -11.64 -14.90
N LYS A 253 -14.26 -12.00 -14.38
CA LYS A 253 -14.00 -12.13 -12.95
C LYS A 253 -12.76 -11.35 -12.55
N TRP A 254 -12.83 -10.65 -11.42
CA TRP A 254 -11.73 -9.84 -10.91
C TRP A 254 -10.43 -10.65 -10.77
N TRP A 255 -10.49 -11.84 -10.19
CA TRP A 255 -9.29 -12.66 -9.91
C TRP A 255 -8.57 -13.21 -11.15
N GLU A 256 -9.18 -13.12 -12.33
CA GLU A 256 -8.54 -13.47 -13.60
C GLU A 256 -7.70 -12.31 -14.16
N MET A 257 -7.80 -11.12 -13.57
CA MET A 257 -7.04 -9.95 -13.98
C MET A 257 -5.66 -9.88 -13.30
N PRO A 258 -4.65 -9.30 -13.99
CA PRO A 258 -3.38 -8.94 -13.37
C PRO A 258 -3.58 -8.04 -12.15
N ALA A 259 -2.64 -8.08 -11.20
CA ALA A 259 -2.65 -7.19 -10.04
C ALA A 259 -2.56 -5.70 -10.45
N VAL A 260 -1.75 -5.39 -11.47
CA VAL A 260 -1.65 -4.06 -12.09
C VAL A 260 -1.73 -4.19 -13.60
N ILE A 261 -2.67 -3.46 -14.17
CA ILE A 261 -2.93 -3.35 -15.59
C ILE A 261 -2.38 -2.02 -16.08
N GLN A 262 -1.58 -2.03 -17.14
CA GLN A 262 -1.16 -0.83 -17.84
C GLN A 262 -2.19 -0.56 -18.95
N LEU A 263 -2.91 0.55 -18.81
CA LEU A 263 -3.96 0.99 -19.74
C LEU A 263 -3.39 1.86 -20.87
N ASN A 264 -2.35 2.64 -20.57
CA ASN A 264 -1.70 3.51 -21.54
C ASN A 264 -0.36 2.90 -22.02
N PRO A 265 -0.20 2.53 -23.30
CA PRO A 265 1.07 2.02 -23.83
C PRO A 265 2.24 3.00 -23.70
N SER A 266 1.97 4.31 -23.64
CA SER A 266 2.97 5.38 -23.51
C SER A 266 3.26 5.77 -22.07
N ALA A 267 2.66 5.07 -21.10
CA ALA A 267 2.82 5.34 -19.67
C ALA A 267 4.29 5.42 -19.26
N LYS A 268 4.60 6.40 -18.42
CA LYS A 268 5.87 6.39 -17.67
C LYS A 268 5.81 5.28 -16.63
N PRO A 269 6.96 4.77 -16.14
CA PRO A 269 6.97 3.62 -15.25
C PRO A 269 6.00 3.73 -14.06
N PHE A 270 5.38 2.60 -13.71
CA PHE A 270 4.41 2.51 -12.62
C PHE A 270 5.00 2.93 -11.26
N ALA A 271 6.12 2.32 -10.88
CA ALA A 271 6.82 2.67 -9.65
C ALA A 271 7.49 4.04 -9.78
N ALA A 272 7.65 4.75 -8.67
CA ALA A 272 8.19 6.11 -8.66
C ALA A 272 9.05 6.41 -7.43
N TYR A 273 9.86 7.48 -7.52
CA TYR A 273 10.61 7.99 -6.38
C TYR A 273 9.68 8.55 -5.28
N ARG A 274 8.59 9.19 -5.68
CA ARG A 274 7.57 9.76 -4.78
C ARG A 274 6.18 9.33 -5.22
N SER A 275 5.29 9.15 -4.26
CA SER A 275 3.86 8.96 -4.53
C SER A 275 3.07 10.18 -4.05
N LEU A 276 2.04 10.50 -4.82
CA LEU A 276 1.02 11.47 -4.47
C LEU A 276 -0.34 10.79 -4.56
N SER A 277 -1.19 10.93 -3.55
CA SER A 277 -2.56 10.42 -3.59
C SER A 277 -3.57 11.56 -3.43
N LEU A 278 -4.50 11.64 -4.39
CA LEU A 278 -5.59 12.61 -4.40
C LEU A 278 -6.85 11.91 -3.87
N LEU A 279 -7.12 12.08 -2.58
CA LEU A 279 -8.11 11.26 -1.86
C LEU A 279 -9.17 12.14 -1.20
N PRO A 280 -10.42 11.66 -1.05
CA PRO A 280 -11.41 12.31 -0.20
C PRO A 280 -10.96 12.40 1.26
N GLN A 281 -11.40 13.43 1.99
CA GLN A 281 -11.01 13.67 3.38
C GLN A 281 -11.37 12.53 4.33
N ARG A 282 -12.39 11.71 4.00
CA ARG A 282 -12.74 10.50 4.77
C ARG A 282 -11.57 9.51 4.93
N TYR A 283 -10.57 9.54 4.05
CA TYR A 283 -9.39 8.67 4.12
C TYR A 283 -8.35 9.14 5.15
N LEU A 284 -8.51 10.29 5.81
CA LEU A 284 -7.52 10.82 6.75
C LEU A 284 -7.10 9.79 7.83
N GLY A 285 -8.06 9.07 8.41
CA GLY A 285 -7.78 8.04 9.41
C GLY A 285 -7.04 6.83 8.82
N VAL A 286 -7.39 6.44 7.60
CA VAL A 286 -6.73 5.36 6.87
C VAL A 286 -5.30 5.74 6.53
N GLU A 287 -5.05 6.94 6.00
CA GLU A 287 -3.70 7.40 5.64
C GLU A 287 -2.79 7.61 6.85
N HIS A 288 -3.37 7.98 8.01
CA HIS A 288 -2.61 8.01 9.26
C HIS A 288 -2.20 6.58 9.67
N ALA A 289 -3.14 5.62 9.61
CA ALA A 289 -2.84 4.22 9.87
C ALA A 289 -1.77 3.67 8.90
N VAL A 290 -1.83 4.00 7.61
CA VAL A 290 -0.82 3.63 6.60
C VAL A 290 0.57 4.11 7.00
N ARG A 291 0.72 5.36 7.45
CA ARG A 291 2.01 5.89 7.90
C ARG A 291 2.57 5.08 9.08
N ILE A 292 1.74 4.80 10.09
CA ILE A 292 2.15 4.00 11.25
C ILE A 292 2.56 2.59 10.83
N ILE A 293 1.79 1.94 9.96
CA ILE A 293 2.12 0.59 9.48
C ILE A 293 3.47 0.59 8.76
N LEU A 294 3.69 1.55 7.84
CA LEU A 294 4.92 1.64 7.07
C LEU A 294 6.16 1.93 7.92
N GLU A 295 6.01 2.62 9.05
CA GLU A 295 7.11 2.85 10.00
C GLU A 295 7.53 1.57 10.72
N HIS A 296 6.65 0.56 10.80
CA HIS A 296 6.91 -0.72 11.44
C HIS A 296 7.28 -1.84 10.45
N ILE A 297 7.38 -1.57 9.15
CA ILE A 297 7.78 -2.58 8.16
C ILE A 297 9.30 -2.53 7.95
N ASP A 298 9.98 -3.65 8.19
CA ASP A 298 11.40 -3.82 7.86
C ASP A 298 11.59 -4.05 6.36
N LEU A 299 11.97 -2.98 5.67
CA LEU A 299 12.21 -2.98 4.22
C LEU A 299 13.65 -3.38 3.89
N ASP A 300 13.81 -4.05 2.75
CA ASP A 300 15.12 -4.49 2.26
C ASP A 300 16.05 -3.28 1.99
N ALA A 301 17.15 -3.22 2.76
CA ALA A 301 18.14 -2.16 2.67
C ALA A 301 18.79 -2.09 1.27
N GLU A 302 18.98 -3.22 0.59
CA GLU A 302 19.55 -3.26 -0.77
C GLU A 302 18.62 -2.59 -1.77
N VAL A 303 17.30 -2.79 -1.65
CA VAL A 303 16.29 -2.11 -2.47
C VAL A 303 16.31 -0.60 -2.21
N ILE A 304 16.38 -0.18 -0.94
CA ILE A 304 16.45 1.24 -0.57
C ILE A 304 17.71 1.89 -1.16
N ASP A 305 18.86 1.25 -1.01
CA ASP A 305 20.15 1.74 -1.49
C ASP A 305 20.16 1.85 -3.02
N GLN A 306 19.65 0.84 -3.71
CA GLN A 306 19.51 0.84 -5.16
C GLN A 306 18.69 2.03 -5.66
N ILE A 307 17.54 2.29 -5.03
CA ILE A 307 16.63 3.37 -5.43
C ILE A 307 17.20 4.76 -5.09
N VAL A 308 17.83 4.92 -3.93
CA VAL A 308 18.48 6.18 -3.53
C VAL A 308 19.68 6.48 -4.42
N ALA A 309 20.51 5.48 -4.74
CA ALA A 309 21.63 5.65 -5.64
C ALA A 309 21.17 6.04 -7.05
N ARG A 310 20.06 5.46 -7.53
CA ARG A 310 19.46 5.84 -8.82
C ARG A 310 18.92 7.27 -8.80
N ALA A 311 18.22 7.67 -7.75
CA ALA A 311 17.74 9.04 -7.58
C ALA A 311 18.91 10.04 -7.60
N GLY A 312 20.02 9.72 -6.93
CA GLY A 312 21.24 10.53 -6.93
C GLY A 312 21.87 10.70 -8.32
N ARG A 313 21.82 9.67 -9.18
CA ARG A 313 22.24 9.77 -10.59
C ARG A 313 21.36 10.68 -11.43
N GLU A 314 20.12 10.93 -10.98
CA GLU A 314 19.18 11.88 -11.58
C GLU A 314 19.14 13.21 -10.82
N GLU A 315 20.13 13.49 -9.95
CA GLU A 315 20.24 14.71 -9.14
C GLU A 315 19.07 14.93 -8.16
N ILE A 316 18.38 13.86 -7.77
CA ILE A 316 17.25 13.89 -6.84
C ILE A 316 17.75 13.47 -5.44
N THR A 317 17.56 14.37 -4.46
CA THR A 317 17.73 14.00 -3.05
C THR A 317 16.51 13.22 -2.56
N LEU A 318 16.68 11.92 -2.35
CA LEU A 318 15.59 11.03 -1.94
C LEU A 318 15.76 10.57 -0.47
N PRO A 319 14.77 10.84 0.41
CA PRO A 319 14.82 10.33 1.78
C PRO A 319 14.86 8.80 1.81
N ARG A 320 15.69 8.20 2.66
CA ARG A 320 15.69 6.74 2.87
C ARG A 320 14.36 6.25 3.45
N THR A 321 13.78 7.02 4.37
CA THR A 321 12.46 6.74 4.99
C THR A 321 11.34 6.82 3.96
N VAL A 322 10.62 5.71 3.77
CA VAL A 322 9.54 5.60 2.78
C VAL A 322 8.37 6.54 3.06
N THR A 323 7.96 6.72 4.32
CA THR A 323 6.84 7.62 4.67
C THR A 323 7.09 9.10 4.33
N LYS A 324 8.36 9.49 4.12
CA LYS A 324 8.76 10.83 3.64
C LYS A 324 8.68 10.97 2.12
N ARG A 325 8.41 9.88 1.40
CA ARG A 325 8.19 9.86 -0.06
C ARG A 325 6.71 9.91 -0.42
N LEU A 326 5.82 9.83 0.57
CA LEU A 326 4.37 9.85 0.42
C LEU A 326 3.82 11.26 0.61
N SER A 327 3.02 11.71 -0.36
CA SER A 327 2.27 12.96 -0.31
C SER A 327 0.78 12.69 -0.48
N HIS A 328 -0.07 13.46 0.19
CA HIS A 328 -1.53 13.37 0.04
C HIS A 328 -2.09 14.75 -0.19
N LEU A 329 -3.07 14.86 -1.08
CA LEU A 329 -3.99 15.98 -1.10
C LEU A 329 -5.38 15.44 -0.75
N LEU A 330 -5.89 15.89 0.40
CA LEU A 330 -7.20 15.51 0.88
C LEU A 330 -8.25 16.50 0.38
N LEU A 331 -9.22 16.00 -0.37
CA LEU A 331 -10.28 16.79 -0.98
C LEU A 331 -11.47 16.88 -0.01
N GLU A 332 -11.97 18.10 0.21
CA GLU A 332 -13.18 18.35 1.01
C GLU A 332 -14.38 17.57 0.47
N GLY A 333 -15.36 17.21 1.28
CA GLY A 333 -16.54 16.47 0.81
C GLY A 333 -16.35 14.95 0.88
N SER A 334 -17.45 14.30 1.27
CA SER A 334 -17.49 12.99 1.92
C SER A 334 -17.17 11.79 1.05
#